data_AF-A0A8T5LPZ5-F1
#
_entry.id   AF-A0A8T5LPZ5-F1
#
_cell.length_a   1.000
_cell.length_b   1.000
_cell.length_c   1.000
_cell.angle_alpha   90.00
_cell.angle_beta   90.00
_cell.angle_gamma   90.00
#
_symmetry.space_group_name_H-M   'P 1'
#
loop_
_entity.id
_entity.type
_entity.pdbx_description
1 polymer ?
#
loop_
_entity_poly.entity_id
_entity_poly.type
_entity_poly.pdbx_seq_one_letter_code
_entity_poly.pdbx_strand_id
1 'polypeptide(L)'
;MTIKGDAGEILLFMYDCYVNDKGSVNPEKLLETTKWKGNRIDRAVKYLKEIGAIDIVLTMGNHQGVQHFILKKITPLGINTVEDQPEFKKNFGFEVYLGLLKFSWGASEK
;
A
#
# COMPACT_ATOMS: atom_id res chain seq x y z
N MET A 1 -0.18 -10.59 10.27
CA MET A 1 0.77 -9.94 9.34
C MET A 1 1.51 -8.82 10.06
N THR A 2 2.71 -8.47 9.59
CA THR A 2 3.52 -7.35 10.12
C THR A 2 3.17 -6.06 9.39
N ILE A 3 3.46 -4.89 9.98
CA ILE A 3 3.24 -3.58 9.33
C ILE A 3 4.01 -3.50 8.00
N LYS A 4 5.21 -4.09 7.93
CA LYS A 4 6.00 -4.16 6.70
C LYS A 4 5.30 -4.99 5.62
N GLY A 5 4.77 -6.16 5.96
CA GLY A 5 4.01 -6.97 5.02
C GLY A 5 2.76 -6.23 4.50
N ASP A 6 2.01 -5.62 5.42
CA ASP A 6 0.81 -4.84 5.09
C ASP A 6 1.14 -3.66 4.16
N ALA A 7 2.24 -2.95 4.45
CA ALA A 7 2.75 -1.87 3.61
C ALA A 7 3.15 -2.35 2.22
N GLY A 8 3.81 -3.51 2.12
CA GLY A 8 4.16 -4.11 0.84
C GLY A 8 2.92 -4.39 -0.03
N GLU A 9 1.87 -4.96 0.55
CA GLU A 9 0.63 -5.21 -0.20
C GLU A 9 -0.06 -3.92 -0.65
N ILE A 10 -0.11 -2.90 0.22
CA ILE A 10 -0.67 -1.59 -0.15
C ILE A 10 0.15 -0.92 -1.25
N LEU A 11 1.49 -0.98 -1.19
CA LEU A 11 2.36 -0.41 -2.22
C LEU A 11 2.15 -1.09 -3.57
N LEU A 12 2.04 -2.42 -3.58
CA LEU A 12 1.73 -3.18 -4.80
C LEU A 12 0.37 -2.80 -5.38
N PHE A 13 -0.63 -2.58 -4.54
CA PHE A 13 -1.96 -2.17 -5.00
C PHE A 13 -1.95 -0.76 -5.58
N MET A 14 -1.25 0.18 -4.93
CA MET A 14 -1.05 1.52 -5.46
C MET A 14 -0.32 1.48 -6.81
N TYR A 15 0.72 0.66 -6.91
CA TYR A 15 1.49 0.47 -8.13
C TYR A 15 0.65 -0.13 -9.26
N ASP A 16 -0.14 -1.17 -8.98
CA ASP A 16 -1.08 -1.76 -9.94
C ASP A 16 -2.11 -0.73 -10.44
N CYS A 17 -2.65 0.10 -9.54
CA CYS A 17 -3.56 1.16 -9.94
C CYS A 17 -2.89 2.21 -10.83
N TYR A 18 -1.61 2.50 -10.57
CA TYR A 18 -0.82 3.46 -11.35
C TYR A 18 -0.48 2.93 -12.75
N VAL A 19 0.01 1.69 -12.87
CA VAL A 19 0.42 1.12 -14.16
C VAL A 19 -0.78 0.77 -15.06
N ASN A 20 -1.90 0.38 -14.47
CA ASN A 20 -3.10 -0.04 -15.21
C ASN A 20 -4.20 1.03 -15.25
N ASP A 21 -3.90 2.28 -14.90
CA ASP A 21 -4.83 3.43 -14.90
C ASP A 21 -6.18 3.14 -14.22
N LYS A 22 -6.16 2.45 -13.06
CA LYS A 22 -7.38 2.04 -12.33
C LYS A 22 -7.94 3.16 -11.45
N GLY A 23 -7.54 4.41 -11.69
CA GLY A 23 -7.90 5.58 -10.89
C GLY A 23 -7.16 5.71 -9.55
N SER A 24 -7.26 6.90 -8.95
CA SER A 24 -6.54 7.27 -7.73
C SER A 24 -6.86 6.36 -6.54
N VAL A 25 -5.84 6.04 -5.75
CA VAL A 25 -6.01 5.33 -4.47
C VAL A 25 -6.33 6.34 -3.38
N ASN A 26 -7.38 6.03 -2.60
CA ASN A 26 -7.83 6.80 -1.45
C ASN A 26 -8.22 5.84 -0.29
N PRO A 27 -8.50 6.35 0.92
CA PRO A 27 -8.89 5.52 2.06
C PRO A 27 -10.07 4.58 1.80
N GLU A 28 -11.11 5.07 1.13
CA GLU A 28 -12.32 4.30 0.81
C GLU A 28 -12.00 3.10 -0.08
N LYS A 29 -11.29 3.33 -1.20
CA LYS A 29 -10.85 2.27 -2.11
C LYS A 29 -9.97 1.24 -1.41
N LEU A 30 -9.10 1.66 -0.49
CA LEU A 30 -8.28 0.73 0.31
C LEU A 30 -9.14 -0.12 1.25
N LEU A 31 -10.09 0.48 1.97
CA LEU A 31 -11.00 -0.24 2.85
C LEU A 31 -11.87 -1.24 2.07
N GLU A 32 -12.39 -0.81 0.92
CA GLU A 32 -13.22 -1.65 0.05
C GLU A 32 -12.43 -2.81 -0.56
N THR A 33 -11.20 -2.58 -0.99
CA THR A 33 -10.37 -3.60 -1.65
C THR A 33 -9.81 -4.59 -0.64
N THR A 34 -9.26 -4.11 0.47
CA THR A 34 -8.54 -4.96 1.44
C THR A 34 -9.47 -5.65 2.43
N LYS A 35 -10.65 -5.06 2.71
CA LYS A 35 -11.55 -5.43 3.81
C LYS A 35 -10.87 -5.43 5.19
N TRP A 36 -9.75 -4.70 5.33
CA TRP A 36 -9.03 -4.61 6.59
C TRP A 36 -9.62 -3.56 7.52
N LYS A 37 -9.34 -3.69 8.82
CA LYS A 37 -9.59 -2.63 9.80
C LYS A 37 -8.79 -1.38 9.42
N GLY A 38 -9.41 -0.20 9.51
CA GLY A 38 -8.78 1.04 9.06
C GLY A 38 -7.47 1.38 9.78
N ASN A 39 -7.33 1.07 11.06
CA ASN A 39 -6.08 1.28 11.80
C ASN A 39 -4.89 0.44 11.27
N ARG A 40 -5.15 -0.69 10.59
CA ARG A 40 -4.14 -1.51 9.93
C ARG A 40 -3.67 -0.83 8.64
N ILE A 41 -4.62 -0.36 7.84
CA ILE A 41 -4.37 0.41 6.61
C ILE A 41 -3.62 1.70 6.94
N ASP A 42 -4.07 2.45 7.95
CA ASP A 42 -3.46 3.72 8.38
C ASP A 42 -1.99 3.55 8.76
N ARG A 43 -1.66 2.50 9.53
CA ARG A 43 -0.26 2.20 9.90
C ARG A 43 0.60 1.82 8.70
N ALA A 44 0.06 1.03 7.77
CA ALA A 44 0.78 0.63 6.56
C ALA A 44 1.03 1.84 5.63
N VAL A 45 0.02 2.70 5.42
CA VAL A 45 0.17 3.95 4.65
C VAL A 45 1.17 4.90 5.31
N LYS A 46 1.12 5.06 6.64
CA LYS A 46 2.11 5.86 7.39
C LYS A 46 3.52 5.32 7.21
N TYR A 47 3.72 4.00 7.31
CA TYR A 47 5.02 3.38 7.08
C TYR A 47 5.55 3.65 5.67
N LEU A 48 4.72 3.50 4.64
CA LEU A 48 5.11 3.80 3.25
C LEU A 48 5.52 5.26 3.04
N LYS A 49 4.82 6.18 3.71
CA LYS A 49 5.19 7.60 3.71
C LYS A 49 6.53 7.84 4.43
N GLU A 50 6.72 7.22 5.60
CA GLU A 50 7.94 7.36 6.41
C GLU A 50 9.20 6.87 5.69
N ILE A 51 9.10 5.76 4.95
CA ILE A 51 10.22 5.26 4.13
C ILE A 51 10.37 6.00 2.79
N GLY A 52 9.50 6.96 2.50
CA GLY A 52 9.54 7.76 1.28
C GLY A 52 9.11 7.01 0.02
N ALA A 53 8.42 5.87 0.13
CA ALA A 53 7.92 5.12 -1.03
C ALA A 53 6.72 5.80 -1.69
N ILE A 54 5.95 6.58 -0.92
CA ILE A 54 4.80 7.34 -1.41
C ILE A 54 4.82 8.77 -0.89
N ASP A 55 4.18 9.66 -1.64
CA ASP A 55 3.92 11.03 -1.23
C ASP A 55 2.41 11.24 -1.10
N ILE A 56 1.97 11.67 0.07
CA ILE A 56 0.55 11.87 0.40
C ILE A 56 0.34 13.23 1.06
N VAL A 57 -0.78 13.87 0.73
CA VAL A 57 -1.29 15.02 1.45
C VAL A 57 -2.38 14.54 2.41
N LEU A 58 -2.18 14.76 3.71
CA LEU A 58 -3.18 14.46 4.73
C LEU A 58 -4.27 15.55 4.69
N THR A 59 -5.53 15.14 4.84
CA THR A 59 -6.67 16.04 4.95
C THR A 59 -7.42 15.79 6.26
N MET A 60 -8.33 16.70 6.62
CA MET A 60 -9.08 16.59 7.87
C MET A 60 -10.05 15.40 7.86
N GLY A 61 -10.17 14.75 9.01
CA GLY A 61 -11.06 13.61 9.23
C GLY A 61 -10.42 12.24 9.00
N ASN A 62 -11.20 11.21 9.24
CA ASN A 62 -10.83 9.82 8.97
C ASN A 62 -12.07 9.06 8.46
N HIS A 63 -11.82 8.05 7.64
CA HIS A 63 -12.84 7.10 7.18
C HIS A 63 -12.56 5.75 7.82
N GLN A 64 -13.44 5.30 8.71
CA GLN A 64 -13.35 4.00 9.40
C GLN A 64 -11.97 3.73 10.07
N GLY A 65 -11.33 4.77 10.60
CA GLY A 65 -10.01 4.66 11.25
C GLY A 65 -8.80 4.81 10.31
N VAL A 66 -9.01 5.13 9.03
CA VAL A 66 -7.97 5.55 8.10
C VAL A 66 -7.97 7.07 7.99
N GLN A 67 -6.84 7.73 8.28
CA GLN A 67 -6.73 9.18 8.09
C GLN A 67 -7.05 9.55 6.63
N HIS A 68 -7.83 10.61 6.40
CA HIS A 68 -8.05 11.06 5.04
C HIS A 68 -6.74 11.50 4.39
N PHE A 69 -6.49 11.05 3.16
CA PHE A 69 -5.32 11.45 2.39
C PHE A 69 -5.60 11.47 0.89
N ILE A 70 -4.79 12.24 0.17
CA ILE A 70 -4.69 12.24 -1.28
C ILE A 70 -3.31 11.70 -1.65
N LEU A 71 -3.27 10.58 -2.39
CA LEU A 71 -2.02 10.07 -2.97
C LEU A 71 -1.57 11.01 -4.09
N LYS A 72 -0.42 11.68 -3.91
CA LYS A 72 0.14 12.57 -4.93
C LYS A 72 0.94 11.79 -5.97
N LYS A 73 1.78 10.86 -5.51
CA LYS A 73 2.60 10.00 -6.37
C LYS A 73 3.13 8.81 -5.58
N ILE A 74 3.47 7.76 -6.33
CA ILE A 74 4.47 6.78 -5.92
C ILE A 74 5.82 7.39 -6.29
N THR A 75 6.76 7.43 -5.35
CA THR A 75 8.06 8.06 -5.61
C THR A 75 8.91 7.14 -6.51
N PRO A 76 9.98 7.65 -7.15
CA PRO A 76 10.94 6.80 -7.84
C PRO A 76 11.50 5.69 -6.93
N LEU A 77 11.69 5.98 -5.64
CA LEU A 77 12.06 4.97 -4.64
C LEU A 77 11.00 3.87 -4.55
N GLY A 78 9.72 4.24 -4.37
CA GLY A 78 8.63 3.26 -4.28
C GLY A 78 8.48 2.40 -5.54
N ILE A 79 8.64 2.99 -6.73
CA ILE A 79 8.62 2.27 -8.02
C ILE A 79 9.79 1.28 -8.07
N ASN A 80 11.02 1.75 -7.84
CA ASN A 80 12.21 0.91 -7.86
C ASN A 80 12.12 -0.23 -6.85
N THR A 81 11.58 0.02 -5.65
CA THR A 81 11.36 -1.02 -4.64
C THR A 81 10.40 -2.10 -5.13
N VAL A 82 9.37 -1.77 -5.92
CA VAL A 82 8.44 -2.76 -6.49
C VAL A 82 9.06 -3.51 -7.66
N GLU A 83 9.80 -2.81 -8.52
CA GLU A 83 10.40 -3.38 -9.73
C GLU A 83 11.62 -4.28 -9.44
N ASP A 84 12.34 -4.02 -8.35
CA ASP A 84 13.45 -4.85 -7.86
C ASP A 84 12.95 -5.88 -6.82
N GLN A 85 12.71 -7.12 -7.26
CA GLN A 85 12.19 -8.20 -6.39
C GLN A 85 13.06 -8.47 -5.14
N PRO A 86 14.40 -8.58 -5.24
CA PRO A 86 15.26 -8.65 -4.06
C PRO A 86 15.05 -7.50 -3.07
N GLU A 87 15.00 -6.26 -3.56
CA GLU A 87 14.80 -5.08 -2.71
C GLU A 87 13.38 -5.07 -2.10
N PHE A 88 12.36 -5.49 -2.86
CA PHE A 88 11.00 -5.66 -2.36
C PHE A 88 10.96 -6.65 -1.18
N LYS A 89 11.52 -7.84 -1.36
CA LYS A 89 11.56 -8.89 -0.34
C LYS A 89 12.30 -8.43 0.91
N LYS A 90 13.41 -7.71 0.75
CA LYS A 90 14.19 -7.16 1.85
C LYS A 90 13.39 -6.11 2.66
N ASN A 91 12.60 -5.28 1.99
CA ASN A 91 11.80 -4.24 2.65
C ASN A 91 10.52 -4.78 3.31
N PHE A 92 9.82 -5.72 2.64
CA PHE A 92 8.47 -6.14 3.03
C PHE A 92 8.35 -7.59 3.50
N GLY A 93 9.38 -8.41 3.30
CA GLY A 93 9.46 -9.78 3.83
C GLY A 93 8.77 -10.85 3.00
N PHE A 94 8.31 -10.54 1.79
CA PHE A 94 7.69 -11.50 0.87
C PHE A 94 8.11 -11.25 -0.58
N GLU A 95 7.98 -12.28 -1.41
CA GLU A 95 8.30 -12.21 -2.85
C GLU A 95 7.12 -11.69 -3.65
N VAL A 96 7.42 -10.91 -4.69
CA VAL A 96 6.45 -10.44 -5.67
C VAL A 96 6.86 -10.89 -7.07
N TYR A 97 5.88 -11.32 -7.85
CA TYR A 97 6.04 -11.63 -9.27
C TYR A 97 5.20 -10.64 -10.08
N LEU A 98 5.83 -9.63 -10.69
CA LEU A 98 5.13 -8.52 -11.35
C LEU A 98 4.28 -8.95 -12.55
N GLY A 99 4.65 -10.04 -13.24
CA GLY A 99 3.84 -10.64 -14.30
C GLY A 99 2.51 -11.25 -13.81
N LEU A 100 2.36 -11.44 -12.50
CA LEU A 100 1.15 -11.95 -11.88
C LEU A 100 1.00 -11.40 -10.46
N LEU A 101 0.57 -10.14 -10.35
CA LEU A 101 0.28 -9.52 -9.05
C LEU A 101 -0.86 -10.30 -8.36
N LYS A 102 -0.51 -11.03 -7.29
CA LYS A 102 -1.45 -11.68 -6.38
C LYS A 102 -1.41 -10.97 -5.04
N PHE A 103 -2.58 -10.64 -4.53
CA PHE A 103 -2.74 -10.02 -3.22
C PHE A 103 -3.27 -11.06 -2.23
N SER A 104 -2.77 -11.07 -1.00
CA SER A 104 -3.12 -12.07 0.02
C SER A 104 -4.15 -11.56 1.05
N TRP A 105 -4.97 -10.58 0.64
CA TRP A 105 -5.99 -9.95 1.48
C TRP A 105 -6.82 -11.03 2.23
N GLY A 106 -6.60 -11.17 3.54
CA GLY A 106 -7.41 -12.04 4.40
C GLY A 106 -6.75 -13.29 4.98
N ALA A 107 -5.45 -13.56 4.79
CA ALA A 107 -4.81 -14.75 5.38
C ALA A 107 -4.63 -14.73 6.92
N SER A 108 -5.16 -13.73 7.66
CA SER A 108 -5.12 -13.75 9.12
C SER A 108 -6.10 -12.76 9.76
N GLU A 109 -7.35 -13.16 9.91
CA GLU A 109 -8.13 -12.88 11.13
C GLU A 109 -8.84 -14.18 11.54
N LYS A 110 -8.17 -14.98 12.37
CA LYS A 110 -8.82 -15.91 13.30
C LYS A 110 -8.66 -15.33 14.69
#